data_AF-A0A4Q2X6Y3-F1
#
_entry.id   AF-A0A4Q2X6Y3-F1
#
_cell.length_a   1.000
_cell.length_b   1.000
_cell.length_c   1.000
_cell.angle_alpha   90.00
_cell.angle_beta   90.00
_cell.angle_gamma   90.00
#
_symmetry.space_group_name_H-M   'P 1'
#
loop_
_entity.id
_entity.type
_entity.pdbx_description
1 polymer ?
#
loop_
_entity_poly.entity_id
_entity_poly.type
_entity_poly.pdbx_seq_one_letter_code
_entity_poly.pdbx_strand_id
1 'polypeptide(L)'
;MKRITAPPAADALVHSRLRRKSVVPPLHDGLAALTIFATGFAPITALALSIMGISTLPVATLLLVFPALGVAMALSFYQPRHGRLMLHGFLMGIIAVTCYDGVRIPFVMTGWMDDFIPKIGGMLVGDGDRHAVLGYLWRYLGNGGGMGMAFVCAFALLKPLLPEHRQARVTPSVTKHIGVGFGCFVWACLIVTLKISPHGEEKMFVVTPASLLLSWIGHLVFGYTLGCLVNRFGQEGTSKTLSESNLSRDHDTSGTLSPTHKRIIP
;
A
#
# COMPACT_ATOMS: atom_id res chain seq x y z
N MET A 1 63.20 10.35 18.11
CA MET A 1 61.91 10.82 17.55
C MET A 1 61.32 9.72 16.66
N LYS A 2 60.26 9.03 17.11
CA LYS A 2 59.55 8.01 16.32
C LYS A 2 58.50 8.69 15.44
N ARG A 3 58.59 8.52 14.12
CA ARG A 3 57.54 8.92 13.17
C ARG A 3 56.33 8.02 13.39
N ILE A 4 55.23 8.60 13.87
CA ILE A 4 53.91 7.96 13.87
C ILE A 4 53.38 8.10 12.44
N THR A 5 53.45 7.03 11.66
CA THR A 5 52.83 6.97 10.33
C THR A 5 51.34 6.76 10.51
N ALA A 6 50.53 7.69 9.99
CA ALA A 6 49.08 7.53 9.90
C ALA A 6 48.74 6.28 9.07
N PRO A 7 47.69 5.52 9.44
CA PRO A 7 47.28 4.35 8.67
C PRO A 7 46.82 4.76 7.26
N PRO A 8 47.08 3.93 6.23
CA PRO A 8 46.73 4.25 4.85
C PRO A 8 45.20 4.33 4.70
N ALA A 9 44.73 5.38 4.02
CA ALA A 9 43.31 5.67 3.75
C ALA A 9 42.54 4.51 3.07
N ALA A 10 43.25 3.53 2.50
CA ALA A 10 42.68 2.32 1.93
C ALA A 10 41.99 1.42 2.97
N ASP A 11 42.53 1.32 4.19
CA ASP A 11 41.95 0.47 5.24
C ASP A 11 40.64 1.06 5.79
N ALA A 12 40.54 2.38 5.87
CA ALA A 12 39.31 3.07 6.23
C ALA A 12 38.18 2.83 5.20
N LEU A 13 38.54 2.79 3.91
CA LEU A 13 37.61 2.54 2.82
C LEU A 13 37.14 1.07 2.78
N VAL A 14 38.03 0.12 3.04
CA VAL A 14 37.70 -1.31 3.12
C VAL A 14 36.83 -1.61 4.34
N HIS A 15 37.14 -1.03 5.50
CA HIS A 15 36.28 -1.15 6.68
C HIS A 15 34.92 -0.45 6.52
N SER A 16 34.84 0.66 5.77
CA SER A 16 33.55 1.31 5.45
C SER A 16 32.66 0.45 4.54
N ARG A 17 33.25 -0.33 3.63
CA ARG A 17 32.52 -1.25 2.74
C ARG A 17 32.09 -2.54 3.43
N LEU A 18 32.90 -3.04 4.37
CA LEU A 18 32.60 -4.25 5.15
C LEU A 18 31.65 -4.00 6.32
N ARG A 19 31.39 -2.74 6.67
CA ARG A 19 30.30 -2.34 7.59
C ARG A 19 28.94 -2.22 6.90
N ARG A 20 28.77 -2.79 5.69
CA ARG A 20 27.45 -3.12 5.17
C ARG A 20 26.86 -4.20 6.05
N LYS A 21 26.10 -3.76 7.05
CA LYS A 21 25.22 -4.57 7.89
C LYS A 21 24.65 -5.70 7.06
N SER A 22 24.80 -6.94 7.52
CA SER A 22 23.94 -8.03 7.10
C SER A 22 22.49 -7.54 7.22
N VAL A 23 21.87 -7.24 6.07
CA VAL A 23 20.48 -6.79 6.01
C VAL A 23 19.61 -8.03 6.17
N VAL A 24 19.68 -8.64 7.35
CA VAL A 24 18.54 -9.40 7.84
C VAL A 24 17.58 -8.33 8.31
N PRO A 25 16.46 -8.12 7.61
CA PRO A 25 15.50 -7.15 8.08
C PRO A 25 15.03 -7.56 9.48
N PRO A 26 14.81 -6.60 10.39
CA PRO A 26 14.33 -6.95 11.71
C PRO A 26 12.98 -7.68 11.54
N LEU A 27 12.85 -8.86 12.15
CA LEU A 27 11.61 -9.68 12.18
C LEU A 27 10.34 -8.84 12.39
N HIS A 28 10.49 -7.77 13.16
CA HIS A 28 9.51 -6.72 13.41
C HIS A 28 8.84 -6.15 12.14
N ASP A 29 9.57 -5.89 11.05
CA ASP A 29 9.01 -5.25 9.84
C ASP A 29 8.18 -6.24 9.02
N GLY A 30 8.59 -7.52 9.00
CA GLY A 30 7.81 -8.59 8.38
C GLY A 30 6.50 -8.85 9.14
N LEU A 31 6.57 -8.86 10.47
CA LEU A 31 5.37 -8.98 11.33
C LEU A 31 4.45 -7.76 11.16
N ALA A 32 5.01 -6.55 11.15
CA ALA A 32 4.23 -5.33 10.90
C ALA A 32 3.54 -5.37 9.52
N ALA A 33 4.23 -5.83 8.48
CA ALA A 33 3.64 -5.99 7.15
C ALA A 33 2.46 -6.96 7.16
N LEU A 34 2.60 -8.11 7.83
CA LEU A 34 1.52 -9.09 7.96
C LEU A 34 0.34 -8.53 8.75
N THR A 35 0.60 -7.86 9.88
CA THR A 35 -0.44 -7.23 10.71
C THR A 35 -1.19 -6.17 9.94
N ILE A 36 -0.50 -5.28 9.22
CA ILE A 36 -1.13 -4.24 8.40
C ILE A 36 -1.92 -4.86 7.24
N PHE A 37 -1.38 -5.90 6.61
CA PHE A 37 -2.07 -6.61 5.53
C PHE A 37 -3.40 -7.21 6.04
N ALA A 38 -3.36 -7.95 7.15
CA ALA A 38 -4.57 -8.52 7.76
C ALA A 38 -5.58 -7.42 8.16
N THR A 39 -5.09 -6.33 8.74
CA THR A 39 -5.89 -5.17 9.13
C THR A 39 -6.59 -4.50 7.94
N GLY A 40 -5.86 -4.31 6.83
CA GLY A 40 -6.43 -3.71 5.62
C GLY A 40 -7.43 -4.62 4.90
N PHE A 41 -7.30 -5.93 5.02
CA PHE A 41 -8.26 -6.90 4.49
C PHE A 41 -9.48 -7.15 5.40
N ALA A 42 -9.46 -6.69 6.65
CA ALA A 42 -10.54 -6.96 7.60
C ALA A 42 -11.96 -6.59 7.08
N PRO A 43 -12.19 -5.44 6.41
CA PRO A 43 -13.51 -5.12 5.86
C PRO A 43 -13.97 -6.10 4.79
N ILE A 44 -13.12 -6.46 3.83
CA ILE A 44 -13.51 -7.39 2.76
C ILE A 44 -13.67 -8.82 3.31
N THR A 45 -12.89 -9.21 4.32
CA THR A 45 -13.08 -10.48 5.03
C THR A 45 -14.41 -10.50 5.80
N ALA A 46 -14.77 -9.44 6.51
CA ALA A 46 -16.06 -9.34 7.20
C ALA A 46 -17.23 -9.47 6.22
N LEU A 47 -17.13 -8.82 5.06
CA LEU A 47 -18.10 -8.94 3.99
C LEU A 47 -18.17 -10.36 3.43
N ALA A 48 -17.02 -11.00 3.17
CA ALA A 48 -16.96 -12.37 2.68
C ALA A 48 -17.61 -13.37 3.66
N LEU A 49 -17.31 -13.27 4.96
CA LEU A 49 -17.94 -14.10 5.99
C LEU A 49 -19.46 -13.91 6.03
N SER A 50 -19.92 -12.66 5.85
CA SER A 50 -21.35 -12.38 5.82
C SER A 50 -22.06 -12.92 4.59
N ILE A 51 -21.40 -12.82 3.44
CA ILE A 51 -21.90 -13.41 2.20
C ILE A 51 -21.95 -14.94 2.34
N MET A 52 -20.94 -15.58 2.92
CA MET A 52 -20.90 -17.02 3.17
C MET A 52 -21.92 -17.51 4.22
N GLY A 53 -22.61 -16.61 4.92
CA GLY A 53 -23.58 -16.96 5.96
C GLY A 53 -22.93 -17.39 7.28
N ILE A 54 -21.62 -17.18 7.45
CA ILE A 54 -20.88 -17.51 8.67
C ILE A 54 -21.21 -16.51 9.80
N SER A 55 -21.46 -15.25 9.44
CA SER A 55 -21.83 -14.19 10.39
C SER A 55 -22.75 -13.15 9.73
N THR A 56 -23.34 -12.26 10.51
CA THR A 56 -23.99 -11.06 9.95
C THR A 56 -22.92 -9.97 9.76
N LEU A 57 -23.09 -9.09 8.77
CA LEU A 57 -22.12 -8.02 8.53
C LEU A 57 -21.95 -7.08 9.75
N PRO A 58 -22.97 -6.74 10.55
CA PRO A 58 -22.79 -5.93 11.75
C PRO A 58 -21.89 -6.62 12.78
N VAL A 59 -22.11 -7.92 13.02
CA VAL A 59 -21.30 -8.72 13.96
C VAL A 59 -19.87 -8.87 13.45
N ALA A 60 -19.69 -9.21 12.18
CA ALA A 60 -18.36 -9.30 11.58
C ALA A 60 -17.62 -7.95 11.59
N THR A 61 -18.33 -6.84 11.42
CA THR A 61 -17.77 -5.48 11.53
C THR A 61 -17.27 -5.21 12.95
N LEU A 62 -18.08 -5.53 13.95
CA LEU A 62 -17.71 -5.36 15.36
C LEU A 62 -16.51 -6.22 15.75
N LEU A 63 -16.43 -7.46 15.25
CA LEU A 63 -15.41 -8.42 15.65
C LEU A 63 -14.12 -8.38 14.82
N LEU A 64 -14.17 -7.90 13.57
CA LEU A 64 -13.00 -7.84 12.69
C LEU A 64 -12.59 -6.40 12.39
N VAL A 65 -13.53 -5.57 11.93
CA VAL A 65 -13.19 -4.24 11.41
C VAL A 65 -12.82 -3.26 12.53
N PHE A 66 -13.59 -3.19 13.62
CA PHE A 66 -13.24 -2.29 14.73
C PHE A 66 -11.95 -2.68 15.45
N PRO A 67 -11.68 -3.96 15.76
CA PRO A 67 -10.38 -4.36 16.29
C PRO A 67 -9.23 -4.07 15.32
N ALA A 68 -9.41 -4.33 14.03
CA ALA A 68 -8.44 -3.99 13.00
C ALA A 68 -8.16 -2.47 12.96
N LEU A 69 -9.20 -1.63 13.06
CA LEU A 69 -9.06 -0.18 13.17
C LEU A 69 -8.29 0.21 14.45
N GLY A 70 -8.61 -0.40 15.60
CA GLY A 70 -7.89 -0.20 16.85
C GLY A 70 -6.40 -0.52 16.73
N VAL A 71 -6.06 -1.66 16.11
CA VAL A 71 -4.68 -2.06 15.83
C VAL A 71 -4.00 -1.07 14.87
N ALA A 72 -4.68 -0.63 13.81
CA ALA A 72 -4.14 0.35 12.88
C ALA A 72 -3.83 1.69 13.55
N MET A 73 -4.74 2.18 14.39
CA MET A 73 -4.54 3.41 15.17
C MET A 73 -3.38 3.25 16.15
N ALA A 74 -3.37 2.18 16.95
CA ALA A 74 -2.30 1.91 17.90
C ALA A 74 -0.93 1.86 17.19
N LEU A 75 -0.82 1.10 16.08
CA LEU A 75 0.40 1.03 15.30
C LEU A 75 0.81 2.40 14.73
N SER A 76 -0.16 3.20 14.31
CA SER A 76 0.09 4.55 13.81
C SER A 76 0.61 5.50 14.90
N PHE A 77 0.10 5.38 16.13
CA PHE A 77 0.56 6.18 17.27
C PHE A 77 1.94 5.75 17.77
N TYR A 78 2.15 4.45 17.98
CA TYR A 78 3.41 3.92 18.51
C TYR A 78 4.53 3.91 17.46
N GLN A 79 4.18 3.82 16.18
CA GLN A 79 5.14 3.78 15.08
C GLN A 79 4.72 4.76 13.97
N PRO A 80 4.94 6.08 14.17
CA PRO A 80 4.48 7.12 13.24
C PRO A 80 4.98 6.94 11.80
N ARG A 81 6.12 6.25 11.60
CA ARG A 81 6.60 5.87 10.27
C ARG A 81 5.62 4.93 9.56
N HIS A 82 5.14 3.89 10.25
CA HIS A 82 4.14 2.96 9.71
C HIS A 82 2.79 3.65 9.57
N GLY A 83 2.38 4.46 10.54
CA GLY A 83 1.12 5.21 10.44
C GLY A 83 1.04 6.12 9.21
N ARG A 84 2.13 6.85 8.90
CA ARG A 84 2.20 7.64 7.65
C ARG A 84 2.10 6.75 6.42
N LEU A 85 2.80 5.62 6.39
CA LEU A 85 2.74 4.69 5.25
C LEU A 85 1.33 4.12 5.06
N MET A 86 0.66 3.76 6.16
CA MET A 86 -0.71 3.28 6.17
C MET A 86 -1.68 4.35 5.64
N LEU A 87 -1.55 5.60 6.08
CA LEU A 87 -2.36 6.71 5.59
C LEU A 87 -2.18 6.94 4.08
N HIS A 88 -0.94 6.94 3.58
CA HIS A 88 -0.69 7.06 2.14
C HIS A 88 -1.32 5.89 1.37
N GLY A 89 -1.15 4.66 1.84
CA GLY A 89 -1.75 3.49 1.22
C GLY A 89 -3.27 3.54 1.22
N PHE A 90 -3.88 4.00 2.32
CA PHE A 90 -5.32 4.19 2.44
C PHE A 90 -5.86 5.20 1.42
N LEU A 91 -5.22 6.38 1.32
CA LEU A 91 -5.60 7.40 0.35
C LEU A 91 -5.41 6.94 -1.10
N MET A 92 -4.32 6.23 -1.39
CA MET A 92 -4.10 5.62 -2.71
C MET A 92 -5.17 4.57 -3.03
N GLY A 93 -5.62 3.80 -2.04
CA GLY A 93 -6.73 2.87 -2.15
C GLY A 93 -8.05 3.55 -2.51
N ILE A 94 -8.36 4.69 -1.88
CA ILE A 94 -9.53 5.51 -2.20
C ILE A 94 -9.46 6.01 -3.64
N ILE A 95 -8.30 6.51 -4.09
CA ILE A 95 -8.12 6.94 -5.49
C ILE A 95 -8.30 5.76 -6.44
N ALA A 96 -7.70 4.60 -6.13
CA ALA A 96 -7.79 3.42 -6.97
C ALA A 96 -9.22 2.87 -7.10
N VAL A 97 -10.00 2.85 -6.02
CA VAL A 97 -11.42 2.44 -6.08
C VAL A 97 -12.29 3.48 -6.79
N THR A 98 -11.93 4.77 -6.73
CA THR A 98 -12.56 5.81 -7.54
C THR A 98 -12.34 5.56 -9.03
N CYS A 99 -11.10 5.24 -9.44
CA CYS A 99 -10.79 4.87 -10.82
C CYS A 99 -11.50 3.58 -11.26
N TYR A 100 -11.59 2.59 -10.38
CA TYR A 100 -12.43 1.40 -10.61
C TYR A 100 -13.87 1.83 -10.90
N ASP A 101 -14.44 2.67 -10.04
CA ASP A 101 -15.85 3.07 -10.16
C ASP A 101 -16.11 3.95 -11.39
N GLY A 102 -15.11 4.71 -11.85
CA GLY A 102 -15.17 5.39 -13.14
C GLY A 102 -15.38 4.45 -14.33
N VAL A 103 -14.93 3.20 -14.23
CA VAL A 103 -15.25 2.15 -15.20
C VAL A 103 -16.60 1.51 -14.89
N ARG A 104 -16.88 1.22 -13.62
CA ARG A 104 -18.05 0.46 -13.17
C ARG A 104 -19.38 1.20 -13.35
N ILE A 105 -19.44 2.46 -12.89
CA ILE A 105 -20.69 3.24 -12.77
C ILE A 105 -21.38 3.44 -14.13
N PRO A 106 -20.69 3.74 -15.24
CA PRO A 106 -21.34 3.82 -16.55
C PRO A 106 -22.18 2.57 -16.89
N PHE A 107 -21.66 1.37 -16.61
CA PHE A 107 -22.40 0.12 -16.88
C PHE A 107 -23.56 -0.11 -15.91
N VAL A 108 -23.45 0.38 -14.68
CA VAL A 108 -24.56 0.40 -13.74
C VAL A 108 -25.68 1.31 -14.26
N MET A 109 -25.32 2.50 -14.74
CA MET A 109 -26.29 3.47 -15.27
C MET A 109 -26.98 2.98 -16.55
N THR A 110 -26.30 2.19 -17.38
CA THR A 110 -26.90 1.58 -18.58
C THR A 110 -27.65 0.28 -18.30
N GLY A 111 -27.70 -0.19 -17.05
CA GLY A 111 -28.37 -1.43 -16.67
C GLY A 111 -27.64 -2.70 -17.09
N TRP A 112 -26.38 -2.61 -17.52
CA TRP A 112 -25.55 -3.76 -17.90
C TRP A 112 -25.04 -4.52 -16.68
N MET A 113 -25.03 -3.87 -15.51
CA MET A 113 -24.63 -4.47 -14.25
C MET A 113 -25.42 -3.90 -13.08
N ASP A 114 -25.85 -4.75 -12.16
CA ASP A 114 -26.56 -4.31 -10.97
C ASP A 114 -25.66 -3.52 -10.01
N ASP A 115 -26.24 -2.48 -9.39
CA ASP A 115 -25.61 -1.83 -8.26
C ASP A 115 -25.86 -2.60 -6.96
N PHE A 116 -24.89 -3.44 -6.59
CA PHE A 116 -24.93 -4.19 -5.35
C PHE A 116 -24.43 -3.40 -4.13
N ILE A 117 -23.88 -2.20 -4.32
CA ILE A 117 -23.30 -1.42 -3.22
C ILE A 117 -24.34 -0.97 -2.19
N PRO A 118 -25.54 -0.50 -2.57
CA PRO A 118 -26.60 -0.20 -1.59
C PRO A 118 -27.03 -1.42 -0.76
N LYS A 119 -26.95 -2.65 -1.32
CA LYS A 119 -27.24 -3.89 -0.58
C LYS A 119 -26.23 -4.11 0.55
N ILE A 120 -24.96 -3.73 0.36
CA ILE A 120 -23.94 -3.78 1.42
C ILE A 120 -24.33 -2.88 2.59
N GLY A 121 -24.87 -1.69 2.31
CA GLY A 121 -25.40 -0.81 3.35
C GLY A 121 -26.55 -1.46 4.13
N GLY A 122 -27.49 -2.11 3.44
CA GLY A 122 -28.54 -2.94 4.04
C GLY A 122 -28.02 -4.03 4.96
N MET A 123 -27.02 -4.77 4.49
CA MET A 123 -26.36 -5.80 5.29
C MET A 123 -25.70 -5.22 6.54
N LEU A 124 -25.13 -4.01 6.45
CA LEU A 124 -24.44 -3.36 7.56
C LEU A 124 -25.40 -2.86 8.65
N VAL A 125 -26.62 -2.47 8.28
CA VAL A 125 -27.69 -2.11 9.24
C VAL A 125 -28.41 -3.35 9.76
N GLY A 126 -28.58 -4.36 8.91
CA GLY A 126 -29.28 -5.61 9.24
C GLY A 126 -30.79 -5.57 8.99
N ASP A 127 -31.29 -4.60 8.23
CA ASP A 127 -32.71 -4.41 7.94
C ASP A 127 -33.13 -4.93 6.55
N GLY A 128 -32.17 -5.23 5.67
CA GLY A 128 -32.44 -5.72 4.31
C GLY A 128 -32.77 -4.62 3.29
N ASP A 129 -32.81 -3.36 3.73
CA ASP A 129 -33.08 -2.21 2.87
C ASP A 129 -31.84 -1.79 2.06
N ARG A 130 -32.03 -0.89 1.09
CA ARG A 130 -30.92 -0.39 0.25
C ARG A 130 -30.38 0.92 0.79
N HIS A 131 -29.23 0.89 1.47
CA HIS A 131 -28.57 2.08 2.02
C HIS A 131 -27.36 2.48 1.17
N ALA A 132 -27.58 3.29 0.14
CA ALA A 132 -26.54 3.68 -0.81
C ALA A 132 -25.34 4.37 -0.12
N VAL A 133 -25.58 5.36 0.74
CA VAL A 133 -24.52 6.12 1.42
C VAL A 133 -23.63 5.19 2.25
N LEU A 134 -24.21 4.33 3.08
CA LEU A 134 -23.47 3.38 3.91
C LEU A 134 -22.71 2.35 3.07
N GLY A 135 -23.33 1.84 2.01
CA GLY A 135 -22.68 0.93 1.07
C GLY A 135 -21.46 1.55 0.40
N TYR A 136 -21.57 2.79 -0.07
CA TYR A 136 -20.46 3.51 -0.69
C TYR A 136 -19.38 3.90 0.31
N LEU A 137 -19.72 4.26 1.55
CA LEU A 137 -18.74 4.44 2.63
C LEU A 137 -17.96 3.16 2.89
N TRP A 138 -18.63 2.01 2.99
CA TRP A 138 -17.98 0.71 3.13
C TRP A 138 -17.07 0.40 1.95
N ARG A 139 -17.54 0.66 0.73
CA ARG A 139 -16.77 0.43 -0.49
C ARG A 139 -15.48 1.26 -0.52
N TYR A 140 -15.55 2.54 -0.20
CA TYR A 140 -14.43 3.45 -0.35
C TYR A 140 -13.48 3.38 0.85
N LEU A 141 -14.01 3.51 2.06
CA LEU A 141 -13.19 3.55 3.28
C LEU A 141 -12.81 2.15 3.75
N GLY A 142 -13.76 1.21 3.74
CA GLY A 142 -13.51 -0.17 4.14
C GLY A 142 -12.68 -0.90 3.08
N ASN A 143 -13.31 -1.24 1.96
CA ASN A 143 -12.70 -2.11 0.95
C ASN A 143 -11.55 -1.40 0.23
N GLY A 144 -11.81 -0.28 -0.45
CA GLY A 144 -10.81 0.42 -1.27
C GLY A 144 -9.60 0.90 -0.45
N GLY A 145 -9.86 1.69 0.58
CA GLY A 145 -8.85 2.21 1.49
C GLY A 145 -8.09 1.11 2.21
N GLY A 146 -8.79 0.12 2.78
CA GLY A 146 -8.15 -1.02 3.45
C GLY A 146 -7.24 -1.84 2.54
N MET A 147 -7.71 -2.20 1.34
CA MET A 147 -6.89 -2.95 0.37
C MET A 147 -5.70 -2.15 -0.16
N GLY A 148 -5.88 -0.84 -0.39
CA GLY A 148 -4.78 0.05 -0.77
C GLY A 148 -3.72 0.13 0.33
N MET A 149 -4.14 0.31 1.58
CA MET A 149 -3.26 0.29 2.75
C MET A 149 -2.48 -1.03 2.84
N ALA A 150 -3.16 -2.17 2.71
CA ALA A 150 -2.52 -3.48 2.73
C ALA A 150 -1.47 -3.63 1.62
N PHE A 151 -1.81 -3.28 0.38
CA PHE A 151 -0.91 -3.37 -0.77
C PHE A 151 0.34 -2.50 -0.59
N VAL A 152 0.16 -1.21 -0.29
CA VAL A 152 1.27 -0.26 -0.19
C VAL A 152 2.20 -0.61 0.96
N CYS A 153 1.65 -0.95 2.13
CA CYS A 153 2.47 -1.30 3.29
C CYS A 153 3.20 -2.62 3.08
N ALA A 154 2.54 -3.65 2.56
CA ALA A 154 3.20 -4.90 2.22
C ALA A 154 4.32 -4.66 1.20
N PHE A 155 4.07 -3.91 0.14
CA PHE A 155 5.10 -3.62 -0.87
C PHE A 155 6.29 -2.88 -0.27
N ALA A 156 6.06 -1.80 0.50
CA ALA A 156 7.12 -0.97 1.05
C ALA A 156 7.91 -1.64 2.17
N LEU A 157 7.29 -2.52 2.96
CA LEU A 157 7.95 -3.26 4.04
C LEU A 157 8.62 -4.54 3.54
N LEU A 158 8.09 -5.20 2.50
CA LEU A 158 8.67 -6.43 1.93
C LEU A 158 9.79 -6.15 0.92
N LYS A 159 9.75 -5.03 0.19
CA LYS A 159 10.79 -4.69 -0.81
C LYS A 159 12.21 -4.65 -0.22
N PRO A 160 12.46 -4.01 0.95
CA PRO A 160 13.78 -4.02 1.59
C PRO A 160 14.26 -5.40 2.03
N LEU A 161 13.36 -6.39 2.16
CA LEU A 161 13.73 -7.77 2.54
C LEU A 161 14.32 -8.55 1.37
N LEU A 162 14.15 -8.07 0.13
CA LEU A 162 14.70 -8.71 -1.05
C LEU A 162 16.22 -8.50 -1.13
N PRO A 163 17.00 -9.45 -1.67
CA PRO A 163 18.42 -9.23 -1.96
C PRO A 163 18.63 -8.00 -2.86
N GLU A 164 19.74 -7.25 -2.70
CA GLU A 164 20.03 -6.02 -3.46
C GLU A 164 19.85 -6.20 -4.97
N HIS A 165 20.30 -7.33 -5.54
CA HIS A 165 20.17 -7.64 -6.96
C HIS A 165 18.71 -7.78 -7.43
N ARG A 166 17.78 -8.18 -6.55
CA ARG A 166 16.34 -8.24 -6.84
C ARG A 166 15.68 -6.89 -6.61
N GLN A 167 16.11 -6.13 -5.61
CA GLN A 167 15.61 -4.77 -5.38
C GLN A 167 15.84 -3.88 -6.60
N ALA A 168 17.04 -3.96 -7.21
CA ALA A 168 17.39 -3.22 -8.42
C ALA A 168 16.51 -3.59 -9.64
N ARG A 169 15.90 -4.78 -9.65
CA ARG A 169 14.98 -5.24 -10.71
C ARG A 169 13.55 -4.75 -10.51
N VAL A 170 13.21 -4.16 -9.36
CA VAL A 170 11.89 -3.58 -9.11
C VAL A 170 11.79 -2.24 -9.84
N THR A 171 11.56 -2.31 -11.15
CA THR A 171 11.35 -1.16 -12.01
C THR A 171 9.91 -0.64 -11.89
N PRO A 172 9.63 0.60 -12.33
CA PRO A 172 8.27 1.12 -12.35
C PRO A 172 7.29 0.18 -13.08
N SER A 173 7.73 -0.40 -14.20
CA SER A 173 6.93 -1.39 -14.93
C SER A 173 6.62 -2.61 -14.07
N VAL A 174 7.60 -3.18 -13.37
CA VAL A 174 7.40 -4.34 -12.49
C VAL A 174 6.39 -4.04 -11.37
N THR A 175 6.48 -2.88 -10.71
CA THR A 175 5.51 -2.49 -9.67
C THR A 175 4.08 -2.41 -10.21
N LYS A 176 3.89 -1.92 -11.45
CA LYS A 176 2.57 -1.91 -12.10
C LYS A 176 2.02 -3.32 -12.31
N HIS A 177 2.87 -4.25 -12.78
CA HIS A 177 2.48 -5.65 -12.95
C HIS A 177 2.16 -6.32 -11.62
N ILE A 178 2.90 -6.01 -10.55
CA ILE A 178 2.60 -6.49 -9.19
C ILE A 178 1.24 -5.96 -8.74
N GLY A 179 0.95 -4.67 -8.99
CA GLY A 179 -0.36 -4.08 -8.73
C GLY A 179 -1.48 -4.76 -9.50
N VAL A 180 -1.31 -5.01 -10.79
CA VAL A 180 -2.27 -5.77 -11.62
C VAL A 180 -2.47 -7.19 -11.07
N GLY A 181 -1.38 -7.88 -10.70
CA GLY A 181 -1.45 -9.20 -10.08
C GLY A 181 -2.24 -9.19 -8.77
N PHE A 182 -2.06 -8.16 -7.94
CA PHE A 182 -2.86 -7.95 -6.73
C PHE A 182 -4.35 -7.73 -7.05
N GLY A 183 -4.66 -6.92 -8.07
CA GLY A 183 -6.04 -6.75 -8.55
C GLY A 183 -6.66 -8.07 -9.00
N CYS A 184 -5.94 -8.86 -9.81
CA CYS A 184 -6.37 -10.20 -10.23
C CYS A 184 -6.59 -11.16 -9.05
N PHE A 185 -5.72 -11.11 -8.04
CA PHE A 185 -5.86 -11.91 -6.82
C PHE A 185 -7.14 -11.57 -6.06
N VAL A 186 -7.39 -10.28 -5.80
CA VAL A 186 -8.62 -9.80 -5.14
C VAL A 186 -9.87 -10.21 -5.93
N TRP A 187 -9.84 -10.05 -7.26
CA TRP A 187 -10.93 -10.48 -8.12
C TRP A 187 -11.15 -11.99 -8.06
N ALA A 188 -10.10 -12.81 -8.11
CA ALA A 188 -10.22 -14.26 -8.02
C ALA A 188 -10.85 -14.68 -6.68
N CYS A 189 -10.42 -14.06 -5.56
CA CYS A 189 -11.03 -14.26 -4.26
C CYS A 189 -12.52 -13.91 -4.27
N LEU A 190 -12.91 -12.77 -4.87
CA LEU A 190 -14.31 -12.39 -5.04
C LEU A 190 -15.10 -13.46 -5.78
N ILE A 191 -14.64 -13.92 -6.94
CA ILE A 191 -15.36 -14.93 -7.74
C ILE A 191 -15.49 -16.25 -6.96
N VAL A 192 -14.42 -16.68 -6.28
CA VAL A 192 -14.45 -17.87 -5.42
C VAL A 192 -15.49 -17.70 -4.31
N THR A 193 -15.51 -16.56 -3.62
CA THR A 193 -16.51 -16.29 -2.56
C THR A 193 -17.94 -16.31 -3.12
N LEU A 194 -18.18 -15.73 -4.29
CA LEU A 194 -19.51 -15.70 -4.91
C LEU A 194 -20.00 -17.10 -5.30
N LYS A 195 -19.11 -17.95 -5.82
CA LYS A 195 -19.46 -19.30 -6.28
C LYS A 195 -19.56 -20.33 -5.17
N ILE A 196 -18.81 -20.15 -4.08
CA ILE A 196 -18.86 -21.05 -2.92
C ILE A 196 -19.98 -20.65 -1.95
N SER A 197 -20.31 -19.36 -1.86
CA SER A 197 -21.38 -18.91 -0.95
C SER A 197 -22.77 -19.36 -1.44
N PRO A 198 -23.64 -19.87 -0.54
CA PRO A 198 -25.02 -20.20 -0.87
C PRO A 198 -25.84 -19.02 -1.42
N HIS A 199 -25.53 -17.79 -1.00
CA HIS A 199 -26.26 -16.56 -1.36
C HIS A 199 -25.35 -15.50 -1.99
N GLY A 200 -24.20 -15.92 -2.55
CA GLY A 200 -23.19 -15.02 -3.10
C GLY A 200 -23.74 -14.11 -4.19
N GLU A 201 -24.31 -14.72 -5.22
CA GLU A 201 -24.81 -14.01 -6.40
C GLU A 201 -26.07 -13.17 -6.10
N GLU A 202 -26.90 -13.61 -5.17
CA GLU A 202 -28.11 -12.91 -4.74
C GLU A 202 -27.76 -11.60 -4.00
N LYS A 203 -26.85 -11.70 -3.02
CA LYS A 203 -26.44 -10.57 -2.17
C LYS A 203 -25.56 -9.57 -2.92
N MET A 204 -24.78 -10.03 -3.89
CA MET A 204 -23.89 -9.19 -4.68
C MET A 204 -24.48 -9.02 -6.08
N PHE A 205 -23.99 -9.78 -7.05
CA PHE A 205 -24.43 -9.74 -8.44
C PHE A 205 -24.37 -11.14 -9.06
N VAL A 206 -25.25 -11.38 -10.03
CA VAL A 206 -25.27 -12.63 -10.81
C VAL A 206 -24.04 -12.69 -11.72
N VAL A 207 -23.35 -13.84 -11.72
CA VAL A 207 -22.14 -14.03 -12.51
C VAL A 207 -22.52 -14.43 -13.93
N THR A 208 -22.61 -13.44 -14.81
CA THR A 208 -22.78 -13.58 -16.26
C THR A 208 -21.44 -13.32 -16.95
N PRO A 209 -21.25 -13.69 -18.23
CA PRO A 209 -20.03 -13.34 -18.96
C PRO A 209 -19.72 -11.84 -18.94
N ALA A 210 -20.77 -11.00 -19.01
CA ALA A 210 -20.63 -9.55 -18.94
C ALA A 210 -20.20 -9.08 -17.55
N SER A 211 -20.88 -9.49 -16.47
CA SER A 211 -20.50 -9.07 -15.12
C SER A 211 -19.14 -9.62 -14.68
N LEU A 212 -18.78 -10.82 -15.15
CA LEU A 212 -17.46 -11.41 -14.94
C LEU A 212 -16.36 -10.58 -15.60
N LEU A 213 -16.53 -10.22 -16.89
CA LEU A 213 -15.57 -9.40 -17.62
C LEU A 213 -15.46 -7.99 -17.04
N LEU A 214 -16.59 -7.34 -16.77
CA LEU A 214 -16.63 -5.98 -16.23
C LEU A 214 -16.03 -5.91 -14.82
N SER A 215 -16.36 -6.87 -13.95
CA SER A 215 -15.76 -6.96 -12.62
C SER A 215 -14.25 -7.20 -12.70
N TRP A 216 -13.78 -8.01 -13.67
CA TRP A 216 -12.35 -8.24 -13.89
C TRP A 216 -11.64 -6.96 -14.35
N ILE A 217 -12.16 -6.28 -15.38
CA ILE A 217 -11.60 -5.01 -15.89
C ILE A 217 -11.48 -3.98 -14.76
N GLY A 218 -12.51 -3.83 -13.92
CA GLY A 218 -12.45 -2.93 -12.77
C GLY A 218 -11.26 -3.25 -11.85
N HIS A 219 -11.03 -4.53 -11.54
CA HIS A 219 -9.92 -4.93 -10.68
C HIS A 219 -8.55 -4.78 -11.33
N LEU A 220 -8.45 -4.95 -12.65
CA LEU A 220 -7.24 -4.60 -13.41
C LEU A 220 -6.92 -3.11 -13.27
N VAL A 221 -7.92 -2.24 -13.43
CA VAL A 221 -7.78 -0.79 -13.28
C VAL A 221 -7.39 -0.42 -11.85
N PHE A 222 -8.04 -1.01 -10.85
CA PHE A 222 -7.69 -0.81 -9.45
C PHE A 222 -6.22 -1.17 -9.16
N GLY A 223 -5.82 -2.38 -9.53
CA GLY A 223 -4.45 -2.86 -9.33
C GLY A 223 -3.40 -2.04 -10.08
N TYR A 224 -3.67 -1.71 -11.34
CA TYR A 224 -2.79 -0.86 -12.14
C TYR A 224 -2.63 0.53 -11.53
N THR A 225 -3.72 1.13 -11.05
CA THR A 225 -3.72 2.46 -10.41
C THR A 225 -2.88 2.45 -9.15
N LEU A 226 -3.04 1.46 -8.26
CA LEU A 226 -2.20 1.30 -7.08
C LEU A 226 -0.71 1.17 -7.45
N GLY A 227 -0.38 0.34 -8.43
CA GLY A 227 1.00 0.18 -8.90
C GLY A 227 1.60 1.49 -9.46
N CYS A 228 0.79 2.32 -10.13
CA CYS A 228 1.23 3.63 -10.61
C CYS A 228 1.46 4.63 -9.46
N LEU A 229 0.55 4.68 -8.49
CA LEU A 229 0.64 5.60 -7.35
C LEU A 229 1.83 5.27 -6.44
N VAL A 230 2.07 3.99 -6.15
CA VAL A 230 3.24 3.55 -5.36
C VAL A 230 4.55 3.94 -6.02
N ASN A 231 4.65 3.81 -7.33
CA ASN A 231 5.85 4.22 -8.07
C ASN A 231 6.12 5.72 -7.95
N ARG A 232 5.09 6.56 -8.11
CA ARG A 232 5.23 8.02 -7.99
C ARG A 232 5.66 8.43 -6.59
N PHE A 233 5.05 7.83 -5.57
CA PHE A 233 5.41 8.07 -4.18
C PHE A 233 6.88 7.74 -3.88
N GLY A 234 7.41 6.64 -4.44
CA GLY A 234 8.83 6.29 -4.30
C GLY A 234 9.79 7.26 -5.00
N GLN A 235 9.37 7.87 -6.11
CA GLN A 235 10.19 8.83 -6.86
C GLN A 235 10.30 10.18 -6.13
N GLU A 236 9.20 10.68 -5.56
CA GLU A 236 9.18 11.96 -4.82
C GLU A 236 10.11 11.95 -3.60
N GLY A 237 10.17 10.84 -2.86
CA GLY A 237 11.08 10.70 -1.72
C GLY A 237 12.56 10.71 -2.13
N THR A 238 12.88 10.13 -3.30
CA THR A 238 14.26 10.09 -3.82
C THR A 238 14.71 11.48 -4.29
N SER A 239 13.83 12.23 -4.95
CA SER A 239 14.13 13.57 -5.47
C SER A 239 14.38 14.59 -4.35
N LYS A 240 13.58 14.58 -3.27
CA LYS A 240 13.80 15.47 -2.11
C LYS A 240 15.14 15.21 -1.42
N THR A 241 15.50 13.93 -1.23
CA THR A 241 16.76 13.54 -0.58
C THR A 241 17.98 14.02 -1.39
N LEU A 242 17.93 13.92 -2.72
CA LEU A 242 19.01 14.40 -3.60
C LEU A 242 19.14 15.93 -3.54
N SER A 243 18.02 16.65 -3.57
CA SER A 243 18.00 18.11 -3.46
C SER A 243 18.64 18.61 -2.16
N GLU A 244 18.26 18.03 -1.01
CA GLU A 244 18.82 18.41 0.30
C GLU A 244 20.32 18.10 0.41
N SER A 245 20.77 16.98 -0.16
CA SER A 245 22.18 16.60 -0.15
C SER A 245 23.08 17.52 -0.99
N ASN A 246 22.54 18.08 -2.09
CA ASN A 246 23.25 19.04 -2.93
C ASN A 246 23.33 20.42 -2.25
N LEU A 247 22.25 20.87 -1.61
CA LEU A 247 22.23 22.13 -0.85
C LEU A 247 23.21 22.11 0.34
N SER A 248 23.36 20.98 1.03
CA SER A 248 24.34 20.85 2.12
C SER A 248 25.79 20.88 1.62
N ARG A 249 26.06 20.45 0.38
CA ARG A 249 27.41 20.45 -0.21
C ARG A 249 27.87 21.84 -0.64
N ASP A 250 26.96 22.68 -1.12
CA ASP A 250 27.29 24.03 -1.57
C ASP A 250 27.58 24.99 -0.40
N HIS A 251 27.06 24.70 0.80
CA HIS A 251 27.42 25.47 2.00
C HIS A 251 28.83 25.15 2.51
N ASP A 252 29.28 23.89 2.45
CA ASP A 252 30.62 23.50 2.91
C ASP A 252 31.76 23.94 1.96
N THR A 253 31.47 24.14 0.67
CA THR A 253 32.48 24.60 -0.31
C THR A 253 32.70 26.12 -0.32
N SER A 254 31.84 26.89 0.37
CA SER A 254 31.94 28.36 0.43
C SER A 254 32.85 28.90 1.56
N GLY A 255 33.40 28.02 2.41
CA GLY A 255 34.14 28.40 3.64
C GLY A 255 35.67 28.41 3.59
N THR A 256 36.32 28.12 2.45
CA THR A 256 37.81 28.03 2.39
C THR A 256 38.44 28.96 1.33
N LEU A 257 38.11 30.25 1.36
CA LEU A 257 39.01 31.27 0.81
C LEU A 257 40.07 31.63 1.86
N SER A 258 41.21 30.94 1.75
CA SER A 258 42.44 31.21 2.51
C SER A 258 42.97 32.61 2.21
N PRO A 259 43.22 33.48 3.22
CA PRO A 259 43.84 34.77 2.98
C PRO A 259 45.35 34.61 2.76
N THR A 260 45.74 35.10 1.60
CA THR A 260 47.05 35.21 0.98
C THR A 260 48.16 35.74 1.92
N HIS A 261 49.17 34.89 2.11
CA HIS A 261 50.61 35.17 2.16
C HIS A 261 51.07 36.64 2.39
N LYS A 262 51.44 36.97 3.64
CA LYS A 262 52.33 38.11 3.93
C LYS A 262 53.76 37.77 3.49
N ARG A 263 54.31 38.59 2.59
CA ARG A 263 55.70 38.51 2.10
C ARG A 263 56.59 39.36 3.01
N ILE A 264 57.61 38.72 3.59
CA ILE A 264 58.71 39.36 4.35
C ILE A 264 59.79 39.73 3.33
N ILE A 265 60.31 40.96 3.40
CA ILE A 265 61.56 41.40 2.74
C ILE A 265 62.33 42.23 3.79
N PRO A 266 63.67 42.06 3.89
CA PRO A 266 64.53 42.54 4.98
C PRO A 266 64.65 44.07 5.09
#